data_AF-A0A7S2DJG4-F1
#
_entry.id   AF-A0A7S2DJG4-F1
#
_cell.length_a   1.000
_cell.length_b   1.000
_cell.length_c   1.000
_cell.angle_alpha   90.00
_cell.angle_beta   90.00
_cell.angle_gamma   90.00
#
_symmetry.space_group_name_H-M   'P 1'
#
loop_
_entity.id
_entity.type
_entity.pdbx_description
1 polymer ?
#
loop_
_entity_poly.entity_id
_entity_poly.type
_entity_poly.pdbx_seq_one_letter_code
_entity_poly.pdbx_strand_id
1 'polypeptide(L)'
;RIPAGASYQDHKDGDDAASPSAPAGSSHLSTNEEALTSGEKSIEDQEDDRALLQGQALFGDVLLYKLTSSKWGERKEAIVGTQHATEDHLSSLRVRPGDPLSSDVLDDVRVRFVVVCSIVKRALKDRVAPVCFAAFEALRTLLNAYVQYFDENSEEVVGSLQRLVPILIEKMNGEATGTNRRMQQDALACIMRLTDATSIGGQHLIASFLSDETRPLRPRLRLLKDFLEKFGLNKSSALRLSMVMAVAVPAL
;
A
#
# COMPACT_ATOMS: atom_id res chain seq x y z
N ARG A 1 -51.93 19.62 0.65
CA ARG A 1 -53.17 19.54 1.46
C ARG A 1 -53.46 18.06 1.69
N ILE A 2 -53.67 17.63 2.95
CA ILE A 2 -53.84 16.24 3.48
C ILE A 2 -52.48 15.50 3.73
N PRO A 3 -52.24 14.84 4.89
CA PRO A 3 -51.85 15.52 6.13
C PRO A 3 -50.73 14.81 6.96
N ALA A 4 -50.55 15.34 8.16
CA ALA A 4 -49.78 14.93 9.33
C ALA A 4 -49.85 13.47 9.79
N GLY A 5 -48.82 13.07 10.53
CA GLY A 5 -49.00 12.45 11.84
C GLY A 5 -48.45 11.04 12.01
N ALA A 6 -47.33 10.91 12.74
CA ALA A 6 -47.13 9.84 13.72
C ALA A 6 -45.91 10.17 14.60
N SER A 7 -46.19 10.64 15.82
CA SER A 7 -45.26 10.62 16.94
C SER A 7 -45.23 9.22 17.53
N TYR A 8 -44.07 8.71 17.93
CA TYR A 8 -43.96 7.60 18.86
C TYR A 8 -43.20 8.08 20.09
N GLN A 9 -43.86 7.97 21.25
CA GLN A 9 -43.33 8.29 22.57
C GLN A 9 -42.66 7.08 23.21
N ASP A 10 -41.72 7.41 24.10
CA ASP A 10 -41.07 6.60 25.12
C ASP A 10 -41.97 5.67 25.94
N HIS A 11 -41.40 4.53 26.37
CA HIS A 11 -41.61 4.01 27.73
C HIS A 11 -40.42 3.15 28.22
N LYS A 12 -39.66 3.74 29.15
CA LYS A 12 -39.14 3.27 30.46
C LYS A 12 -38.90 1.79 30.78
N ASP A 13 -37.69 1.62 31.34
CA ASP A 13 -37.28 0.97 32.61
C ASP A 13 -37.67 -0.48 32.93
N GLY A 14 -36.64 -1.26 33.21
CA GLY A 14 -36.69 -2.57 33.85
C GLY A 14 -35.28 -3.03 34.24
N ASP A 15 -34.76 -2.44 35.33
CA ASP A 15 -33.70 -3.04 36.14
C ASP A 15 -34.20 -4.37 36.73
N ASP A 16 -33.37 -5.41 36.68
CA ASP A 16 -33.27 -6.36 37.79
C ASP A 16 -31.95 -7.14 37.74
N ALA A 17 -31.24 -7.05 38.85
CA ALA A 17 -29.96 -7.67 39.13
C ALA A 17 -30.12 -9.13 39.55
N ALA A 18 -29.25 -10.02 39.06
CA ALA A 18 -28.74 -11.16 39.84
C ALA A 18 -27.57 -11.87 39.12
N SER A 19 -26.42 -11.88 39.78
CA SER A 19 -25.36 -12.90 39.73
C SER A 19 -24.93 -13.12 41.19
N PRO A 20 -24.22 -14.20 41.61
CA PRO A 20 -23.49 -15.20 40.83
C PRO A 20 -23.63 -16.66 41.33
N SER A 21 -23.17 -17.63 40.54
CA SER A 21 -22.83 -18.98 41.03
C SER A 21 -21.51 -19.45 40.42
N ALA A 22 -20.53 -19.66 41.29
CA ALA A 22 -19.23 -20.26 40.99
C ALA A 22 -19.30 -21.79 40.98
N PRO A 23 -18.34 -22.48 40.33
CA PRO A 23 -17.85 -23.74 40.84
C PRO A 23 -16.35 -23.66 41.18
N ALA A 24 -16.04 -24.13 42.38
CA ALA A 24 -14.68 -24.42 42.83
C ALA A 24 -14.22 -25.77 42.26
N GLY A 25 -12.95 -25.87 41.90
CA GLY A 25 -12.27 -27.15 41.80
C GLY A 25 -11.18 -27.24 40.73
N SER A 26 -9.94 -27.07 41.17
CA SER A 26 -8.77 -27.92 40.86
C SER A 26 -7.56 -27.14 40.38
N SER A 27 -6.73 -26.82 41.38
CA SER A 27 -5.33 -26.47 41.25
C SER A 27 -4.53 -27.67 40.74
N HIS A 28 -3.93 -27.56 39.57
CA HIS A 28 -2.76 -28.35 39.21
C HIS A 28 -1.69 -27.42 38.64
N LEU A 29 -0.61 -27.26 39.43
CA LEU A 29 0.67 -26.80 38.95
C LEU A 29 1.09 -27.66 37.75
N SER A 30 1.60 -27.05 36.69
CA SER A 30 2.91 -27.37 36.13
C SER A 30 3.31 -26.40 35.01
N THR A 31 4.52 -25.85 35.21
CA THR A 31 5.51 -25.43 34.21
C THR A 31 5.19 -24.26 33.28
N ASN A 32 5.71 -23.10 33.69
CA ASN A 32 6.34 -22.12 32.82
C ASN A 32 7.26 -22.80 31.79
N GLU A 33 6.80 -22.87 30.56
CA GLU A 33 7.64 -22.81 29.36
C GLU A 33 7.09 -21.68 28.48
N GLU A 34 7.21 -20.44 28.98
CA GLU A 34 7.30 -19.29 28.08
C GLU A 34 8.64 -19.40 27.35
N ALA A 35 8.64 -20.22 26.30
CA ALA A 35 9.67 -20.19 25.29
C ALA A 35 9.69 -18.77 24.72
N LEU A 36 10.70 -17.99 25.14
CA LEU A 36 11.16 -16.82 24.42
C LEU A 36 11.56 -17.25 23.00
N THR A 37 10.59 -17.32 22.11
CA THR A 37 10.83 -17.18 20.69
C THR A 37 10.97 -15.69 20.43
N SER A 38 12.17 -15.16 20.66
CA SER A 38 12.60 -13.92 20.02
C SER A 38 12.62 -14.20 18.52
N GLY A 39 11.46 -14.10 17.88
CA GLY A 39 11.32 -14.28 16.45
C GLY A 39 12.22 -13.27 15.76
N GLU A 40 13.19 -13.77 15.01
CA GLU A 40 13.98 -12.94 14.10
C GLU A 40 12.99 -12.22 13.18
N LYS A 41 12.76 -10.93 13.43
CA LYS A 41 11.97 -10.10 12.51
C LYS A 41 12.67 -10.16 11.16
N SER A 42 11.90 -10.45 10.11
CA SER A 42 12.40 -10.41 8.74
C SER A 42 13.10 -9.07 8.48
N ILE A 43 14.14 -9.07 7.63
CA ILE A 43 14.84 -7.85 7.21
C ILE A 43 13.83 -6.81 6.71
N GLU A 44 12.78 -7.25 6.01
CA GLU A 44 11.71 -6.38 5.51
C GLU A 44 10.93 -5.68 6.63
N ASP A 45 10.66 -6.38 7.75
CA ASP A 45 9.92 -5.81 8.88
C ASP A 45 10.78 -4.77 9.63
N GLN A 46 12.09 -4.99 9.71
CA GLN A 46 13.03 -4.05 10.33
C GLN A 46 13.17 -2.76 9.50
N GLU A 47 13.20 -2.88 8.17
CA GLU A 47 13.24 -1.75 7.26
C GLU A 47 11.95 -0.91 7.32
N ASP A 48 10.80 -1.56 7.44
CA ASP A 48 9.51 -0.87 7.62
C ASP A 48 9.45 -0.12 8.95
N ASP A 49 9.88 -0.74 10.04
CA ASP A 49 9.94 -0.10 11.36
C ASP A 49 10.87 1.13 11.33
N ARG A 50 12.02 1.04 10.65
CA ARG A 50 12.95 2.17 10.46
C ARG A 50 12.31 3.29 9.63
N ALA A 51 11.63 2.97 8.54
CA ALA A 51 10.95 3.95 7.72
C ALA A 51 9.80 4.64 8.47
N LEU A 52 9.09 3.93 9.34
CA LEU A 52 8.07 4.52 10.21
C LEU A 52 8.69 5.48 11.24
N LEU A 53 9.83 5.13 11.85
CA LEU A 53 10.55 6.05 12.74
C LEU A 53 11.01 7.32 12.01
N GLN A 54 11.49 7.21 10.77
CA GLN A 54 11.80 8.38 9.94
C GLN A 54 10.54 9.19 9.60
N GLY A 55 9.40 8.52 9.39
CA GLY A 55 8.10 9.17 9.23
C GLY A 55 7.68 10.01 10.44
N GLN A 56 8.11 9.67 11.65
CA GLN A 56 7.92 10.50 12.84
C GLN A 56 8.55 11.88 12.67
N ALA A 57 9.80 11.92 12.19
CA ALA A 57 10.53 13.16 11.98
C ALA A 57 9.92 14.00 10.85
N LEU A 58 9.36 13.36 9.83
CA LEU A 58 8.80 14.05 8.65
C LEU A 58 7.37 14.57 8.85
N PHE A 59 6.54 13.81 9.57
CA PHE A 59 5.10 14.06 9.66
C PHE A 59 4.58 14.25 11.09
N GLY A 60 5.44 14.08 12.09
CA GLY A 60 5.12 14.21 13.51
C GLY A 60 4.46 12.98 14.13
N ASP A 61 4.44 12.96 15.47
CA ASP A 61 3.98 11.83 16.28
C ASP A 61 2.50 11.47 16.06
N VAL A 62 1.68 12.49 15.81
CA VAL A 62 0.24 12.34 15.63
C VAL A 62 -0.06 11.46 14.43
N LEU A 63 0.72 11.56 13.35
CA LEU A 63 0.51 10.77 12.15
C LEU A 63 0.77 9.29 12.40
N LEU A 64 1.86 8.95 13.10
CA LEU A 64 2.18 7.56 13.46
C LEU A 64 1.14 6.93 14.39
N TYR A 65 0.66 7.70 15.38
CA TYR A 65 -0.43 7.26 16.23
C TYR A 65 -1.69 6.94 15.41
N LYS A 66 -2.06 7.81 14.47
CA LYS A 66 -3.21 7.59 13.60
C LYS A 66 -3.02 6.39 12.66
N LEU A 67 -1.82 6.14 12.12
CA LEU A 67 -1.52 4.97 11.27
C LEU A 67 -1.67 3.62 11.99
N THR A 68 -1.47 3.61 13.30
CA THR A 68 -1.56 2.40 14.14
C THR A 68 -2.90 2.28 14.87
N SER A 69 -3.77 3.28 14.76
CA SER A 69 -5.08 3.30 15.39
C SER A 69 -5.97 2.12 14.98
N SER A 70 -6.73 1.60 15.94
CA SER A 70 -7.78 0.62 15.69
C SER A 70 -8.91 1.17 14.82
N LYS A 71 -9.13 2.50 14.84
CA LYS A 71 -10.16 3.16 14.02
C LYS A 71 -9.67 3.35 12.59
N TRP A 72 -10.34 2.73 11.64
CA TRP A 72 -10.00 2.86 10.21
C TRP A 72 -10.07 4.31 9.71
N GLY A 73 -10.95 5.14 10.28
CA GLY A 73 -11.08 6.55 9.93
C GLY A 73 -9.81 7.35 10.23
N GLU A 74 -9.19 7.11 11.39
CA GLU A 74 -7.92 7.75 11.77
C GLU A 74 -6.78 7.27 10.88
N ARG A 75 -6.73 5.96 10.57
CA ARG A 75 -5.73 5.42 9.62
C ARG A 75 -5.86 6.04 8.24
N LYS A 76 -7.08 6.12 7.70
CA LYS A 76 -7.34 6.80 6.41
C LYS A 76 -6.90 8.25 6.45
N GLU A 77 -7.25 8.98 7.51
CA GLU A 77 -6.88 10.39 7.67
C GLU A 77 -5.36 10.59 7.69
N ALA A 78 -4.61 9.69 8.33
CA ALA A 78 -3.15 9.73 8.30
C ALA A 78 -2.57 9.57 6.88
N ILE A 79 -3.14 8.67 6.07
CA ILE A 79 -2.72 8.49 4.67
C ILE A 79 -3.02 9.72 3.84
N VAL A 80 -4.21 10.31 3.99
CA VAL A 80 -4.59 11.56 3.31
C VAL A 80 -3.69 12.73 3.76
N GLY A 81 -3.37 12.81 5.06
CA GLY A 81 -2.44 13.82 5.57
C GLY A 81 -1.03 13.67 4.99
N THR A 82 -0.55 12.43 4.83
CA THR A 82 0.74 12.13 4.19
C THR A 82 0.74 12.56 2.71
N GLN A 83 -0.38 12.33 2.01
CA GLN A 83 -0.55 12.77 0.63
C GLN A 83 -0.47 14.31 0.52
N HIS A 84 -1.24 15.04 1.33
CA HIS A 84 -1.21 16.51 1.31
C HIS A 84 0.17 17.05 1.67
N ALA A 85 0.85 16.47 2.67
CA ALA A 85 2.21 16.86 3.03
C ALA A 85 3.22 16.64 1.87
N THR A 86 2.99 15.63 1.03
CA THR A 86 3.79 15.38 -0.18
C THR A 86 3.56 16.47 -1.23
N GLU A 87 2.31 16.87 -1.44
CA GLU A 87 1.92 17.93 -2.39
C GLU A 87 2.42 19.32 -1.93
N ASP A 88 2.29 19.61 -0.63
CA ASP A 88 2.79 20.84 -0.01
C ASP A 88 4.31 20.92 -0.10
N HIS A 89 5.01 19.81 0.17
CA HIS A 89 6.45 19.76 0.05
C HIS A 89 6.91 20.06 -1.37
N LEU A 90 6.32 19.40 -2.38
CA LEU A 90 6.64 19.66 -3.79
C LEU A 90 6.42 21.14 -4.16
N SER A 91 5.31 21.73 -3.68
CA SER A 91 4.99 23.14 -3.89
C SER A 91 6.02 24.08 -3.24
N SER A 92 6.56 23.68 -2.08
CA SER A 92 7.57 24.44 -1.34
C SER A 92 8.95 24.43 -2.00
N LEU A 93 9.28 23.39 -2.78
CA LEU A 93 10.57 23.29 -3.47
C LEU A 93 10.74 24.40 -4.51
N ARG A 94 9.65 24.92 -5.09
CA ARG A 94 9.67 25.95 -6.17
C ARG A 94 10.55 25.56 -7.38
N VAL A 95 10.77 24.26 -7.58
CA VAL A 95 11.58 23.71 -8.66
C VAL A 95 10.67 23.49 -9.87
N ARG A 96 11.08 23.94 -11.06
CA ARG A 96 10.33 23.63 -12.28
C ARG A 96 10.64 22.21 -12.74
N PRO A 97 9.71 21.53 -13.43
CA PRO A 97 10.01 20.25 -14.06
C PRO A 97 11.26 20.36 -14.95
N GLY A 98 12.28 19.56 -14.68
CA GLY A 98 13.55 19.54 -15.41
C GLY A 98 14.68 20.37 -14.81
N ASP A 99 14.41 21.19 -13.78
CA ASP A 99 15.47 21.89 -13.06
C ASP A 99 16.28 20.90 -12.20
N PRO A 100 17.62 20.94 -12.22
CA PRO A 100 18.43 20.07 -11.40
C PRO A 100 18.24 20.42 -9.91
N LEU A 101 18.00 19.39 -9.10
CA LEU A 101 17.95 19.53 -7.65
C LEU A 101 19.35 19.62 -7.07
N SER A 102 19.51 20.41 -6.00
CA SER A 102 20.70 20.29 -5.16
C SER A 102 20.74 18.92 -4.48
N SER A 103 21.93 18.46 -4.12
CA SER A 103 22.11 17.15 -3.47
C SER A 103 21.28 17.02 -2.20
N ASP A 104 21.22 18.08 -1.38
CA ASP A 104 20.48 18.07 -0.11
C ASP A 104 18.96 17.96 -0.34
N VAL A 105 18.45 18.65 -1.36
CA VAL A 105 17.02 18.58 -1.73
C VAL A 105 16.69 17.21 -2.32
N LEU A 106 17.57 16.65 -3.16
CA LEU A 106 17.36 15.32 -3.72
C LEU A 106 17.35 14.24 -2.62
N ASP A 107 18.22 14.38 -1.61
CA ASP A 107 18.24 13.48 -0.46
C ASP A 107 16.95 13.57 0.36
N ASP A 108 16.47 14.78 0.66
CA ASP A 108 15.20 14.96 1.37
C ASP A 108 14.01 14.39 0.57
N VAL A 109 13.95 14.62 -0.75
CA VAL A 109 12.94 14.03 -1.64
C VAL A 109 13.02 12.49 -1.65
N ARG A 110 14.22 11.92 -1.66
CA ARG A 110 14.44 10.47 -1.57
C ARG A 110 13.95 9.90 -0.25
N VAL A 111 14.34 10.49 0.88
CA VAL A 111 13.93 10.02 2.21
C VAL A 111 12.41 10.07 2.34
N ARG A 112 11.78 11.18 1.93
CA ARG A 112 10.31 11.29 1.90
C ARG A 112 9.69 10.21 1.02
N PHE A 113 10.23 9.97 -0.17
CA PHE A 113 9.71 8.95 -1.08
C PHE A 113 9.70 7.56 -0.42
N VAL A 114 10.82 7.14 0.14
CA VAL A 114 10.97 5.83 0.80
C VAL A 114 10.00 5.70 1.98
N VAL A 115 9.91 6.73 2.83
CA VAL A 115 9.00 6.73 3.98
C VAL A 115 7.53 6.63 3.55
N VAL A 116 7.12 7.44 2.58
CA VAL A 116 5.73 7.40 2.08
C VAL A 116 5.43 6.06 1.42
N CYS A 117 6.40 5.45 0.71
CA CYS A 117 6.25 4.08 0.20
C CYS A 117 5.99 3.07 1.32
N SER A 118 6.70 3.13 2.44
CA SER A 118 6.45 2.23 3.59
C SER A 118 5.08 2.45 4.23
N ILE A 119 4.64 3.71 4.36
CA ILE A 119 3.30 4.06 4.85
C ILE A 119 2.21 3.50 3.91
N VAL A 120 2.37 3.70 2.60
CA VAL A 120 1.48 3.15 1.56
C VAL A 120 1.49 1.62 1.61
N LYS A 121 2.66 0.99 1.76
CA LYS A 121 2.80 -0.48 1.84
C LYS A 121 1.93 -1.05 2.96
N ARG A 122 2.00 -0.43 4.14
CA ARG A 122 1.17 -0.79 5.30
C ARG A 122 -0.33 -0.59 5.01
N ALA A 123 -0.70 0.56 4.44
CA ALA A 123 -2.10 0.89 4.16
C ALA A 123 -2.73 0.04 3.05
N LEU A 124 -1.94 -0.39 2.07
CA LEU A 124 -2.39 -1.35 1.06
C LEU A 124 -2.68 -2.71 1.69
N LYS A 125 -1.94 -3.13 2.72
CA LYS A 125 -2.23 -4.38 3.46
C LYS A 125 -3.45 -4.27 4.41
N ASP A 126 -4.08 -3.10 4.52
CA ASP A 126 -5.29 -2.92 5.34
C ASP A 126 -6.45 -3.76 4.81
N ARG A 127 -7.31 -4.20 5.74
CA ARG A 127 -8.53 -4.99 5.45
C ARG A 127 -9.72 -4.09 5.09
N VAL A 128 -9.62 -2.79 5.38
CA VAL A 128 -10.70 -1.81 5.19
C VAL A 128 -10.49 -1.04 3.89
N ALA A 129 -11.38 -1.27 2.91
CA ALA A 129 -11.26 -0.70 1.56
C ALA A 129 -11.06 0.83 1.51
N PRO A 130 -11.76 1.67 2.30
CA PRO A 130 -11.47 3.11 2.39
C PRO A 130 -10.01 3.48 2.69
N VAL A 131 -9.30 2.68 3.50
CA VAL A 131 -7.87 2.91 3.80
C VAL A 131 -7.02 2.57 2.57
N CYS A 132 -7.32 1.46 1.90
CA CYS A 132 -6.64 1.09 0.66
C CYS A 132 -6.85 2.11 -0.46
N PHE A 133 -8.06 2.68 -0.59
CA PHE A 133 -8.34 3.72 -1.58
C PHE A 133 -7.48 4.97 -1.35
N ALA A 134 -7.36 5.42 -0.10
CA ALA A 134 -6.45 6.52 0.24
C ALA A 134 -4.99 6.14 -0.08
N ALA A 135 -4.58 4.88 0.12
CA ALA A 135 -3.23 4.41 -0.20
C ALA A 135 -2.95 4.43 -1.72
N PHE A 136 -3.92 4.02 -2.55
CA PHE A 136 -3.80 4.11 -4.01
C PHE A 136 -3.69 5.57 -4.49
N GLU A 137 -4.48 6.48 -3.91
CA GLU A 137 -4.39 7.92 -4.20
C GLU A 137 -3.03 8.49 -3.79
N ALA A 138 -2.58 8.22 -2.56
CA ALA A 138 -1.27 8.64 -2.07
C ALA A 138 -0.11 8.12 -2.94
N LEU A 139 -0.16 6.85 -3.37
CA LEU A 139 0.85 6.29 -4.27
C LEU A 139 0.88 7.01 -5.62
N ARG A 140 -0.28 7.28 -6.22
CA ARG A 140 -0.36 8.02 -7.49
C ARG A 140 0.21 9.43 -7.35
N THR A 141 -0.14 10.14 -6.28
CA THR A 141 0.42 11.46 -5.98
C THR A 141 1.94 11.38 -5.83
N LEU A 142 2.45 10.41 -5.07
CA LEU A 142 3.88 10.22 -4.85
C LEU A 142 4.66 10.00 -6.16
N LEU A 143 4.15 9.11 -7.02
CA LEU A 143 4.76 8.84 -8.32
C LEU A 143 4.74 10.07 -9.23
N ASN A 144 3.65 10.83 -9.22
CA ASN A 144 3.54 12.06 -10.02
C ASN A 144 4.49 13.14 -9.53
N ALA A 145 4.67 13.24 -8.22
CA ALA A 145 5.46 14.30 -7.59
C ALA A 145 6.97 14.07 -7.76
N TYR A 146 7.45 12.86 -7.47
CA TYR A 146 8.87 12.64 -7.21
C TYR A 146 9.60 11.77 -8.23
N VAL A 147 8.91 10.90 -8.98
CA VAL A 147 9.60 9.89 -9.80
C VAL A 147 10.51 10.49 -10.87
N GLN A 148 10.19 11.69 -11.33
CA GLN A 148 10.96 12.44 -12.31
C GLN A 148 12.37 12.87 -11.84
N TYR A 149 12.62 12.83 -10.52
CA TYR A 149 13.91 13.21 -9.93
C TYR A 149 14.86 12.02 -9.72
N PHE A 150 14.40 10.80 -10.00
CA PHE A 150 15.16 9.58 -9.79
C PHE A 150 15.45 8.86 -11.10
N ASP A 151 16.53 8.08 -11.08
CA ASP A 151 16.95 7.21 -12.16
C ASP A 151 16.94 5.73 -11.72
N GLU A 152 17.34 4.83 -12.62
CA GLU A 152 17.45 3.39 -12.35
C GLU A 152 18.51 3.04 -11.28
N ASN A 153 19.45 3.94 -11.00
CA ASN A 153 20.50 3.74 -10.00
C ASN A 153 20.05 4.14 -8.58
N SER A 154 18.85 4.68 -8.44
CA SER A 154 18.28 5.09 -7.16
C SER A 154 17.79 3.86 -6.37
N GLU A 155 18.72 3.03 -5.88
CA GLU A 155 18.47 1.70 -5.30
C GLU A 155 17.37 1.70 -4.22
N GLU A 156 17.38 2.66 -3.29
CA GLU A 156 16.38 2.75 -2.22
C GLU A 156 14.96 3.02 -2.75
N VAL A 157 14.86 3.87 -3.79
CA VAL A 157 13.59 4.24 -4.45
C VAL A 157 13.07 3.03 -5.22
N VAL A 158 13.91 2.44 -6.07
CA VAL A 158 13.58 1.25 -6.88
C VAL A 158 13.22 0.07 -5.98
N GLY A 159 14.00 -0.19 -4.93
CA GLY A 159 13.75 -1.25 -3.96
C GLY A 159 12.46 -1.06 -3.17
N SER A 160 12.09 0.19 -2.84
CA SER A 160 10.80 0.50 -2.21
C SER A 160 9.62 0.20 -3.13
N LEU A 161 9.74 0.52 -4.43
CA LEU A 161 8.73 0.20 -5.44
C LEU A 161 8.64 -1.30 -5.72
N GLN A 162 9.77 -1.99 -5.80
CA GLN A 162 9.83 -3.45 -5.96
C GLN A 162 9.08 -4.18 -4.84
N ARG A 163 9.14 -3.69 -3.60
CA ARG A 163 8.39 -4.24 -2.46
C ARG A 163 6.88 -3.94 -2.52
N LEU A 164 6.47 -2.85 -3.18
CA LEU A 164 5.05 -2.48 -3.35
C LEU A 164 4.35 -3.29 -4.44
N VAL A 165 5.04 -3.63 -5.53
CA VAL A 165 4.42 -4.28 -6.70
C VAL A 165 3.76 -5.62 -6.40
N PRO A 166 4.35 -6.55 -5.62
CA PRO A 166 3.69 -7.78 -5.20
C PRO A 166 2.32 -7.54 -4.55
N ILE A 167 2.23 -6.53 -3.70
CA ILE A 167 1.00 -6.20 -2.98
C ILE A 167 -0.04 -5.66 -3.97
N LEU A 168 0.36 -4.81 -4.92
CA LEU A 168 -0.56 -4.33 -5.97
C LEU A 168 -1.09 -5.49 -6.83
N ILE A 169 -0.24 -6.45 -7.19
CA ILE A 169 -0.63 -7.65 -7.94
C ILE A 169 -1.60 -8.51 -7.13
N GLU A 170 -1.35 -8.71 -5.83
CA GLU A 170 -2.29 -9.41 -4.94
C GLU A 170 -3.64 -8.71 -4.86
N LYS A 171 -3.65 -7.36 -4.87
CA LYS A 171 -4.90 -6.58 -4.91
C LYS A 171 -5.66 -6.69 -6.23
N MET A 172 -5.03 -7.16 -7.30
CA MET A 172 -5.69 -7.48 -8.57
C MET A 172 -6.29 -8.89 -8.58
N ASN A 173 -5.94 -9.76 -7.63
CA ASN A 173 -6.36 -11.17 -7.64
C ASN A 173 -7.82 -11.41 -7.22
N GLY A 174 -8.53 -10.36 -6.80
CA GLY A 174 -9.97 -10.37 -6.60
C GLY A 174 -10.44 -11.11 -5.34
N GLU A 175 -11.44 -11.97 -5.48
CA GLU A 175 -12.12 -12.63 -4.36
C GLU A 175 -11.17 -13.42 -3.46
N ALA A 176 -10.10 -14.01 -4.03
CA ALA A 176 -9.06 -14.73 -3.29
C ALA A 176 -8.35 -13.86 -2.22
N THR A 177 -8.38 -12.53 -2.38
CA THR A 177 -7.79 -11.55 -1.45
C THR A 177 -8.83 -10.61 -0.82
N GLY A 178 -10.13 -10.91 -0.99
CA GLY A 178 -11.22 -10.08 -0.50
C GLY A 178 -11.31 -8.71 -1.20
N THR A 179 -10.74 -8.57 -2.40
CA THR A 179 -10.69 -7.29 -3.11
C THR A 179 -11.85 -7.09 -4.07
N ASN A 180 -12.53 -5.96 -3.94
CA ASN A 180 -13.60 -5.57 -4.85
C ASN A 180 -13.05 -5.08 -6.20
N ARG A 181 -13.92 -5.03 -7.22
CA ARG A 181 -13.57 -4.62 -8.59
C ARG A 181 -12.90 -3.24 -8.66
N ARG A 182 -13.32 -2.29 -7.82
CA ARG A 182 -12.75 -0.94 -7.77
C ARG A 182 -11.30 -0.98 -7.28
N MET A 183 -11.02 -1.72 -6.21
CA MET A 183 -9.65 -1.89 -5.69
C MET A 183 -8.72 -2.54 -6.74
N GLN A 184 -9.21 -3.55 -7.48
CA GLN A 184 -8.44 -4.17 -8.55
C GLN A 184 -8.12 -3.18 -9.68
N GLN A 185 -9.04 -2.28 -10.01
CA GLN A 185 -8.84 -1.23 -11.01
C GLN A 185 -7.84 -0.17 -10.53
N ASP A 186 -7.94 0.27 -9.28
CA ASP A 186 -7.01 1.24 -8.70
C ASP A 186 -5.59 0.66 -8.56
N ALA A 187 -5.46 -0.62 -8.17
CA ALA A 187 -4.18 -1.31 -8.11
C ALA A 187 -3.53 -1.40 -9.50
N LEU A 188 -4.30 -1.82 -10.51
CA LEU A 188 -3.84 -1.83 -11.89
C LEU A 188 -3.43 -0.43 -12.36
N ALA A 189 -4.22 0.61 -12.06
CA ALA A 189 -3.88 1.98 -12.42
C ALA A 189 -2.55 2.44 -11.81
N CYS A 190 -2.27 2.07 -10.56
CA CYS A 190 -0.97 2.34 -9.92
C CYS A 190 0.17 1.60 -10.63
N ILE A 191 -0.02 0.33 -10.97
CA ILE A 191 0.98 -0.43 -11.75
C ILE A 191 1.22 0.23 -13.11
N MET A 192 0.17 0.58 -13.85
CA MET A 192 0.31 1.23 -15.15
C MET A 192 0.99 2.61 -15.03
N ARG A 193 0.83 3.31 -13.90
CA ARG A 193 1.57 4.54 -13.63
C ARG A 193 3.05 4.31 -13.37
N LEU A 194 3.41 3.23 -12.66
CA LEU A 194 4.81 2.82 -12.51
C LEU A 194 5.46 2.52 -13.86
N THR A 195 4.71 1.93 -14.80
CA THR A 195 5.23 1.64 -16.13
C THR A 195 5.53 2.88 -16.97
N ASP A 196 4.89 4.01 -16.65
CA ASP A 196 5.16 5.31 -17.29
C ASP A 196 6.42 5.98 -16.72
N ALA A 197 6.90 5.54 -15.56
CA ALA A 197 8.12 6.05 -14.95
C ALA A 197 9.36 5.43 -15.61
N THR A 198 9.66 5.89 -16.82
CA THR A 198 10.80 5.39 -17.62
C THR A 198 12.15 5.72 -17.01
N SER A 199 12.26 6.82 -16.25
CA SER A 199 13.51 7.24 -15.61
C SER A 199 14.06 6.20 -14.62
N ILE A 200 13.17 5.54 -13.88
CA ILE A 200 13.50 4.48 -12.91
C ILE A 200 13.40 3.06 -13.49
N GLY A 201 13.27 2.92 -14.82
CA GLY A 201 13.12 1.62 -15.46
C GLY A 201 11.82 0.89 -15.09
N GLY A 202 10.72 1.62 -14.86
CA GLY A 202 9.45 1.05 -14.36
C GLY A 202 8.88 -0.10 -15.19
N GLN A 203 9.11 -0.11 -16.52
CA GLN A 203 8.74 -1.25 -17.36
C GLN A 203 9.51 -2.53 -17.01
N HIS A 204 10.81 -2.43 -16.76
CA HIS A 204 11.64 -3.57 -16.36
C HIS A 204 11.24 -4.09 -14.97
N LEU A 205 10.91 -3.17 -14.06
CA LEU A 205 10.39 -3.50 -12.74
C LEU A 205 9.12 -4.33 -12.85
N ILE A 206 8.16 -3.97 -13.71
CA ILE A 206 6.92 -4.75 -13.90
C ILE A 206 7.16 -6.06 -14.66
N ALA A 207 8.05 -6.06 -15.65
CA ALA A 207 8.36 -7.24 -16.46
C ALA A 207 8.96 -8.40 -15.63
N SER A 208 9.76 -8.11 -14.60
CA SER A 208 10.28 -9.16 -13.71
C SER A 208 9.15 -9.94 -13.02
N PHE A 209 8.07 -9.25 -12.59
CA PHE A 209 6.91 -9.89 -11.98
C PHE A 209 6.02 -10.64 -12.97
N LEU A 210 5.96 -10.20 -14.22
CA LEU A 210 5.29 -10.97 -15.27
C LEU A 210 5.98 -12.31 -15.51
N SER A 211 7.30 -12.38 -15.31
CA SER A 211 8.09 -13.63 -15.45
C SER A 211 8.04 -14.54 -14.23
N ASP A 212 7.59 -14.02 -13.08
CA ASP A 212 7.56 -14.77 -11.83
C ASP A 212 6.42 -15.79 -11.81
N GLU A 213 6.77 -17.07 -12.02
CA GLU A 213 5.84 -18.19 -12.03
C GLU A 213 5.18 -18.48 -10.68
N THR A 214 5.76 -17.97 -9.58
CA THR A 214 5.17 -18.14 -8.24
C THR A 214 3.92 -17.30 -8.03
N ARG A 215 3.68 -16.30 -8.89
CA ARG A 215 2.56 -15.37 -8.75
C ARG A 215 1.30 -15.86 -9.47
N PRO A 216 0.10 -15.50 -8.96
CA PRO A 216 -1.16 -15.91 -9.56
C PRO A 216 -1.26 -15.55 -11.06
N LEU A 217 -1.69 -16.52 -11.86
CA LEU A 217 -1.74 -16.39 -13.32
C LEU A 217 -2.72 -15.30 -13.79
N ARG A 218 -3.88 -15.16 -13.13
CA ARG A 218 -4.94 -14.23 -13.56
C ARG A 218 -4.52 -12.75 -13.53
N PRO A 219 -3.93 -12.22 -12.43
CA PRO A 219 -3.32 -10.89 -12.41
C PRO A 219 -2.24 -10.71 -13.47
N ARG A 220 -1.36 -11.71 -13.67
CA ARG A 220 -0.29 -11.66 -14.68
C ARG A 220 -0.85 -11.55 -16.10
N LEU A 221 -1.88 -12.33 -16.44
CA LEU A 221 -2.54 -12.27 -17.75
C LEU A 221 -3.22 -10.92 -17.99
N ARG A 222 -3.92 -10.40 -16.98
CA ARG A 222 -4.58 -9.09 -17.08
C ARG A 222 -3.54 -7.99 -17.30
N LEU A 223 -2.48 -8.00 -16.50
CA LEU A 223 -1.40 -7.04 -16.62
C LEU A 223 -0.70 -7.17 -17.97
N LEU A 224 -0.38 -8.39 -18.41
CA LEU A 224 0.22 -8.66 -19.72
C LEU A 224 -0.63 -8.10 -20.87
N LYS A 225 -1.95 -8.28 -20.82
CA LYS A 225 -2.87 -7.72 -21.82
C LYS A 225 -2.74 -6.19 -21.88
N ASP A 226 -2.89 -5.51 -20.75
CA ASP A 226 -2.84 -4.04 -20.71
C ASP A 226 -1.43 -3.51 -21.08
N PHE A 227 -0.38 -4.26 -20.72
CA PHE A 227 1.01 -3.93 -21.03
C PHE A 227 1.31 -4.10 -22.52
N LEU A 228 0.77 -5.14 -23.17
CA LEU A 228 0.84 -5.35 -24.61
C LEU A 228 0.05 -4.29 -25.38
N GLU A 229 -1.15 -3.94 -24.93
CA GLU A 229 -1.97 -2.90 -25.57
C GLU A 229 -1.28 -1.53 -25.52
N LYS A 230 -0.57 -1.23 -24.42
CA LYS A 230 0.10 0.06 -24.22
C LYS A 230 1.44 0.19 -24.92
N PHE A 231 2.29 -0.85 -24.84
CA PHE A 231 3.69 -0.76 -25.30
C PHE A 231 3.99 -1.61 -26.54
N GLY A 232 3.17 -2.62 -26.83
CA GLY A 232 3.41 -3.59 -27.88
C GLY A 232 4.66 -4.45 -27.67
N LEU A 233 4.97 -5.26 -28.67
CA LEU A 233 6.19 -6.07 -28.75
C LEU A 233 7.22 -5.33 -29.58
N ASN A 234 8.00 -4.46 -28.94
CA ASN A 234 9.07 -3.71 -29.60
C ASN A 234 10.42 -4.05 -28.95
N LYS A 235 11.53 -3.91 -29.70
CA LYS A 235 12.86 -4.28 -29.20
C LYS A 235 13.32 -3.41 -28.01
N SER A 236 12.73 -2.22 -27.86
CA SER A 236 12.98 -1.28 -26.78
C SER A 236 12.11 -1.50 -25.55
N SER A 237 11.11 -2.38 -25.60
CA SER A 237 10.21 -2.63 -24.49
C SER A 237 10.78 -3.72 -23.61
N ALA A 238 10.48 -3.65 -22.32
CA ALA A 238 10.85 -4.72 -21.39
C ALA A 238 10.15 -6.06 -21.72
N LEU A 239 9.13 -6.06 -22.59
CA LEU A 239 8.39 -7.24 -23.02
C LEU A 239 9.12 -7.98 -24.14
N ARG A 240 9.65 -9.15 -23.80
CA ARG A 240 10.19 -10.11 -24.79
C ARG A 240 9.14 -11.16 -25.13
N LEU A 241 9.15 -11.65 -26.38
CA LEU A 241 8.24 -12.71 -26.83
C LEU A 241 8.30 -13.95 -25.94
N SER A 242 9.48 -14.33 -25.46
CA SER A 242 9.66 -15.45 -24.52
C SER A 242 8.86 -15.26 -23.23
N MET A 243 8.85 -14.05 -22.67
CA MET A 243 8.09 -13.71 -21.46
C MET A 243 6.58 -13.78 -21.70
N VAL A 244 6.13 -13.23 -22.83
CA VAL A 244 4.71 -13.28 -23.22
C VAL A 244 4.24 -14.72 -23.36
N MET A 245 5.02 -15.56 -24.04
CA MET A 245 4.71 -16.98 -24.19
C MET A 245 4.72 -17.73 -22.86
N ALA A 246 5.65 -17.43 -21.95
CA ALA A 246 5.70 -18.04 -20.62
C ALA A 246 4.44 -17.77 -19.78
N VAL A 247 3.78 -16.63 -19.97
CA VAL A 247 2.53 -16.29 -19.28
C VAL A 247 1.30 -16.78 -20.04
N ALA A 248 1.30 -16.66 -21.38
CA ALA A 248 0.13 -16.97 -22.22
C ALA A 248 -0.07 -18.48 -22.44
N VAL A 249 1.00 -19.27 -22.57
CA VAL A 249 0.91 -20.71 -22.84
C VAL A 249 0.22 -21.48 -21.71
N PRO A 250 0.52 -21.25 -20.41
CA PRO A 250 -0.20 -21.90 -19.32
C PRO A 250 -1.69 -21.54 -19.21
N ALA A 251 -2.15 -20.54 -19.96
CA ALA A 251 -3.52 -20.06 -19.95
C ALA A 251 -4.41 -20.61 -21.09
N LEU A 252 -3.80 -21.33 -22.05
CA LEU A 252 -4.47 -22.01 -23.16
C LEU A 252 -4.86 -23.45 -22.77
#